data_AF-A0A1V5L332-F1
#
_entry.id   AF-A0A1V5L332-F1
#
_cell.length_a   1.000
_cell.length_b   1.000
_cell.length_c   1.000
_cell.angle_alpha   90.00
_cell.angle_beta   90.00
_cell.angle_gamma   90.00
#
_symmetry.space_group_name_H-M   'P 1'
#
loop_
_entity.id
_entity.type
_entity.pdbx_description
1 polymer ?
#
loop_
_entity_poly.entity_id
_entity_poly.type
_entity_poly.pdbx_seq_one_letter_code
_entity_poly.pdbx_strand_id
1 'polypeptide(L)'
;MTPSAPDNPTNPIQDAIMEHACMFFQSCLTANHGAFLLKRYGLTSETVDRFRVGYCPTGWSDLLDYLLGKGHGPKDIQATGLFYVTDRGTWPVWRGRLMFPYLEGGRVRYFIGRQTEDTQDRNKDGTVPKYRKQLAKSDKRPHIQAWEPIFGSDSITPGQPVVLTEGITDCIITIQAGFPCISPVTVRVKAEHARRVAELVRPCSKVVLIMDSEDNQAGTWGAVDTGLELCRHGIFPFIGTIPRPSGVDKVDLNDFIRDGGDVADLITQAVLIDFHPLTKERKRETWAKAAERMITGMVRDHYRDNPPKNQTRQWTQDGPTLEEKKDIVKRYLSLSQFTGFSEGYGPHPIYGSKTGTNLSVTGETWYSFHAGHEGGGDALQWVAIYELSLIREGEPLRGADFGKTIQYCWEKYVPDHAKKVLKTGPNQEKEGL
;
A
#
# COMPACT_ATOMS: atom_id res chain seq x y z
N MET A 1 -18.26 -15.83 9.93
CA MET A 1 -17.84 -14.71 10.80
C MET A 1 -16.66 -14.05 10.13
N THR A 2 -16.87 -12.87 9.55
CA THR A 2 -15.80 -12.00 9.04
C THR A 2 -14.88 -11.62 10.20
N PRO A 3 -13.54 -11.69 10.08
CA PRO A 3 -12.68 -11.09 11.09
C PRO A 3 -12.94 -9.58 11.07
N SER A 4 -13.40 -9.02 12.20
CA SER A 4 -13.46 -7.59 12.38
C SER A 4 -12.04 -7.02 12.31
N ALA A 5 -11.88 -5.94 11.55
CA ALA A 5 -10.72 -5.05 11.66
C ALA A 5 -10.53 -4.68 13.16
N PRO A 6 -9.32 -4.33 13.62
CA PRO A 6 -9.11 -3.90 15.01
C PRO A 6 -10.16 -2.85 15.33
N ASP A 7 -11.03 -3.19 16.29
CA ASP A 7 -12.23 -2.42 16.61
C ASP A 7 -11.83 -0.96 16.80
N ASN A 8 -12.22 -0.08 15.87
CA ASN A 8 -12.36 1.31 16.23
C ASN A 8 -13.56 1.32 17.16
N PRO A 9 -13.38 1.48 18.49
CA PRO A 9 -14.49 1.35 19.42
C PRO A 9 -15.57 2.32 18.97
N THR A 10 -16.76 1.81 18.72
CA THR A 10 -17.90 2.65 18.35
C THR A 10 -18.07 3.69 19.44
N ASN A 11 -17.83 4.95 19.12
CA ASN A 11 -18.08 6.08 19.99
C ASN A 11 -19.36 6.74 19.48
N PRO A 12 -20.53 6.47 20.10
CA PRO A 12 -21.81 6.97 19.59
C PRO A 12 -21.86 8.49 19.45
N ILE A 13 -21.11 9.21 20.30
CA ILE A 13 -21.02 10.68 20.24
C ILE A 13 -20.26 11.10 18.97
N GLN A 14 -19.10 10.48 18.70
CA GLN A 14 -18.34 10.75 17.47
C GLN A 14 -19.16 10.40 16.23
N ASP A 15 -19.81 9.23 16.23
CA ASP A 15 -20.65 8.78 15.12
C ASP A 15 -21.80 9.79 14.86
N ALA A 16 -22.44 10.31 15.92
CA ALA A 16 -23.49 11.32 15.79
C ALA A 16 -22.97 12.67 15.26
N ILE A 17 -21.76 13.10 15.65
CA ILE A 17 -21.14 14.32 15.12
C ILE A 17 -20.82 14.16 13.64
N MET A 18 -20.22 13.04 13.25
CA MET A 18 -19.86 12.75 11.86
C MET A 18 -21.10 12.64 10.96
N GLU A 19 -22.17 12.05 11.47
CA GLU A 19 -23.47 11.98 10.80
C GLU A 19 -24.08 13.38 10.59
N HIS A 20 -24.14 14.21 11.64
CA HIS A 20 -24.62 15.59 11.52
C HIS A 20 -23.76 16.44 10.58
N ALA A 21 -22.43 16.26 10.59
CA ALA A 21 -21.53 16.93 9.66
C ALA A 21 -21.82 16.51 8.20
N CYS A 22 -22.09 15.22 7.96
CA CYS A 22 -22.47 14.74 6.64
C CYS A 22 -23.79 15.34 6.17
N MET A 23 -24.82 15.35 7.03
CA MET A 23 -26.12 15.98 6.73
C MET A 23 -25.96 17.48 6.41
N PHE A 24 -25.12 18.19 7.16
CA PHE A 24 -24.79 19.59 6.88
C PHE A 24 -24.19 19.74 5.49
N PHE A 25 -23.14 18.97 5.15
CA PHE A 25 -22.54 19.06 3.82
C PHE A 25 -23.50 18.69 2.69
N GLN A 26 -24.35 17.67 2.87
CA GLN A 26 -25.39 17.32 1.90
C GLN A 26 -26.37 18.49 1.70
N SER A 27 -26.78 19.16 2.79
CA SER A 27 -27.69 20.32 2.71
C SER A 27 -27.08 21.54 2.00
N CYS A 28 -25.75 21.65 1.97
CA CYS A 28 -25.03 22.70 1.25
C CYS A 28 -24.79 22.36 -0.23
N LEU A 29 -25.07 21.14 -0.69
CA LEU A 29 -24.87 20.73 -2.07
C LEU A 29 -25.98 21.28 -2.97
N THR A 30 -25.66 22.33 -3.73
CA THR A 30 -26.58 22.93 -4.72
C THR A 30 -26.70 22.12 -6.02
N ALA A 31 -27.73 22.43 -6.82
CA ALA A 31 -27.93 21.85 -8.16
C ALA A 31 -26.74 22.10 -9.11
N ASN A 32 -26.05 23.24 -8.98
CA ASN A 32 -24.86 23.53 -9.79
C ASN A 32 -23.72 22.56 -9.49
N HIS A 33 -23.53 22.19 -8.21
CA HIS A 33 -22.56 21.16 -7.84
C HIS A 33 -22.95 19.79 -8.41
N GLY A 34 -24.23 19.43 -8.35
CA GLY A 34 -24.74 18.19 -8.96
C GLY A 34 -24.48 18.14 -10.47
N ALA A 35 -24.77 19.23 -11.18
CA ALA A 35 -24.50 19.36 -12.62
C ALA A 35 -23.00 19.26 -12.93
N PHE A 36 -22.14 19.84 -12.08
CA PHE A 36 -20.69 19.71 -12.21
C PHE A 36 -20.23 18.25 -12.01
N LEU A 37 -20.73 17.56 -10.98
CA LEU A 37 -20.38 16.16 -10.70
C LEU A 37 -20.78 15.25 -11.86
N LEU A 38 -21.98 15.44 -12.42
CA LEU A 38 -22.43 14.70 -13.59
C LEU A 38 -21.55 15.01 -14.82
N LYS A 39 -21.34 16.29 -15.13
CA LYS A 39 -20.57 16.69 -16.32
C LYS A 39 -19.11 16.26 -16.24
N ARG A 40 -18.46 16.47 -15.09
CA ARG A 40 -17.02 16.23 -14.93
C ARG A 40 -16.68 14.77 -14.63
N TYR A 41 -17.52 14.07 -13.86
CA TYR A 41 -17.21 12.73 -13.34
C TYR A 41 -18.23 11.66 -13.74
N GLY A 42 -19.33 12.02 -14.42
CA GLY A 42 -20.37 11.07 -14.80
C GLY A 42 -21.22 10.57 -13.63
N LEU A 43 -21.17 11.24 -12.47
CA LEU A 43 -21.91 10.81 -11.29
C LEU A 43 -23.39 11.18 -11.42
N THR A 44 -24.27 10.18 -11.38
CA THR A 44 -25.72 10.39 -11.39
C THR A 44 -26.19 10.96 -10.05
N SER A 45 -27.39 11.54 -10.01
CA SER A 45 -28.01 11.98 -8.75
C SER A 45 -28.15 10.83 -7.75
N GLU A 46 -28.53 9.64 -8.21
CA GLU A 46 -28.60 8.43 -7.38
C GLU A 46 -27.24 8.09 -6.76
N THR A 47 -26.16 8.18 -7.54
CA THR A 47 -24.81 7.94 -7.03
C THR A 47 -24.37 9.02 -6.04
N VAL A 48 -24.67 10.29 -6.32
CA VAL A 48 -24.42 11.41 -5.40
C VAL A 48 -25.11 11.18 -4.05
N ASP A 49 -26.37 10.73 -4.07
CA ASP A 49 -27.15 10.42 -2.88
C ASP A 49 -26.61 9.18 -2.15
N ARG A 50 -26.34 8.09 -2.87
CA ARG A 50 -25.80 6.83 -2.34
C ARG A 50 -24.47 7.03 -1.63
N PHE A 51 -23.58 7.81 -2.22
CA PHE A 51 -22.27 8.14 -1.63
C PHE A 51 -22.32 9.33 -0.68
N ARG A 52 -23.51 9.91 -0.46
CA ARG A 52 -23.75 11.02 0.47
C ARG A 52 -22.81 12.20 0.22
N VAL A 53 -22.55 12.48 -1.06
CA VAL A 53 -21.68 13.58 -1.48
C VAL A 53 -22.30 14.91 -1.01
N GLY A 54 -21.47 15.81 -0.51
CA GLY A 54 -21.88 17.11 -0.01
C GLY A 54 -20.97 18.23 -0.48
N TYR A 55 -21.17 19.43 0.06
CA TYR A 55 -20.32 20.60 -0.16
C TYR A 55 -20.02 21.29 1.17
N CYS A 56 -18.76 21.68 1.37
CA CYS A 56 -18.33 22.49 2.49
C CYS A 56 -18.28 23.96 2.04
N PRO A 57 -19.09 24.85 2.64
CA PRO A 57 -19.10 26.26 2.29
C PRO A 57 -17.78 26.96 2.66
N THR A 58 -17.64 28.21 2.23
CA THR A 58 -16.40 28.99 2.44
C THR A 58 -16.35 29.69 3.80
N GLY A 59 -17.44 29.67 4.58
CA GLY A 59 -17.50 30.30 5.89
C GLY A 59 -16.54 29.67 6.90
N TRP A 60 -16.17 30.47 7.91
CA TRP A 60 -15.20 30.06 8.93
C TRP A 60 -15.83 29.33 10.11
N SER A 61 -17.13 29.51 10.37
CA SER A 61 -17.80 28.92 11.53
C SER A 61 -19.02 28.09 11.17
N ASP A 62 -19.49 28.07 9.91
CA ASP A 62 -20.78 27.46 9.52
C ASP A 62 -20.98 26.04 10.07
N LEU A 63 -19.98 25.15 9.89
CA LEU A 63 -20.04 23.79 10.40
C LEU A 63 -19.94 23.74 11.94
N LEU A 64 -19.11 24.60 12.53
CA LEU A 64 -18.93 24.64 13.99
C LEU A 64 -20.23 25.08 14.68
N ASP A 65 -20.82 26.17 14.20
CA ASP A 65 -22.07 26.72 14.70
C ASP A 65 -23.22 25.73 14.51
N TYR A 66 -23.26 25.03 13.37
CA TYR A 66 -24.22 23.96 13.13
C TYR A 66 -24.10 22.83 14.15
N LEU A 67 -22.88 22.32 14.38
CA LEU A 67 -22.65 21.21 15.32
C LEU A 67 -22.92 21.61 16.77
N LEU A 68 -22.55 22.83 17.17
CA LEU A 68 -22.90 23.38 18.49
C LEU A 68 -24.42 23.54 18.64
N GLY A 69 -25.11 24.04 17.60
CA GLY A 69 -26.57 24.13 17.55
C GLY A 69 -27.28 22.78 17.62
N LYS A 70 -26.61 21.68 17.25
CA LYS A 70 -27.08 20.31 17.44
C LYS A 70 -26.83 19.77 18.87
N GLY A 71 -26.20 20.55 19.75
CA GLY A 71 -25.94 20.19 21.14
C GLY A 71 -24.64 19.42 21.37
N HIS A 72 -23.75 19.33 20.37
CA HIS A 72 -22.48 18.63 20.51
C HIS A 72 -21.47 19.44 21.33
N GLY A 73 -20.77 18.78 22.25
CA GLY A 73 -19.79 19.42 23.11
C GLY A 73 -18.52 19.84 22.35
N PRO A 74 -17.87 20.99 22.68
CA PRO A 74 -16.66 21.43 22.00
C PRO A 74 -15.54 20.39 22.01
N LYS A 75 -15.31 19.68 23.13
CA LYS A 75 -14.28 18.65 23.23
C LYS A 75 -14.53 17.47 22.28
N ASP A 76 -15.79 17.06 22.14
CA ASP A 76 -16.15 15.96 21.25
C ASP A 76 -16.01 16.38 19.78
N ILE A 77 -16.41 17.61 19.44
CA ILE A 77 -16.20 18.19 18.11
C ILE A 77 -14.71 18.22 17.77
N GLN A 78 -13.87 18.66 18.70
CA GLN A 78 -12.41 18.72 18.49
C GLN A 78 -11.79 17.33 18.27
N ALA A 79 -12.29 16.30 18.96
CA ALA A 79 -11.83 14.93 18.81
C ALA A 79 -12.14 14.31 17.43
N THR A 80 -13.08 14.88 16.67
CA THR A 80 -13.44 14.38 15.33
C THR A 80 -12.33 14.60 14.30
N GLY A 81 -11.51 15.64 14.46
CA GLY A 81 -10.56 16.04 13.42
C GLY A 81 -11.18 16.78 12.23
N LEU A 82 -12.43 17.24 12.33
CA LEU A 82 -13.08 18.15 11.36
C LEU A 82 -12.54 19.59 11.42
N PHE A 83 -11.83 19.93 12.51
CA PHE A 83 -11.32 21.27 12.79
C PHE A 83 -9.84 21.28 13.18
N TYR A 84 -9.12 22.32 12.79
CA TYR A 84 -7.87 22.73 13.41
C TYR A 84 -8.16 23.46 14.70
N VAL A 85 -7.57 22.99 15.81
CA VAL A 85 -7.73 23.58 17.14
C VAL A 85 -6.41 24.20 17.56
N THR A 86 -6.45 25.47 17.94
CA THR A 86 -5.32 26.24 18.43
C THR A 86 -5.75 27.13 19.59
N ASP A 87 -4.79 27.69 20.31
CA ASP A 87 -5.02 28.68 21.38
C ASP A 87 -5.77 29.92 20.87
N ARG A 88 -5.69 30.19 19.55
CA ARG A 88 -6.35 31.33 18.89
C ARG A 88 -7.76 31.02 18.41
N GLY A 89 -8.22 29.77 18.49
CA GLY A 89 -9.55 29.37 18.07
C GLY A 89 -9.61 28.04 17.32
N THR A 90 -10.82 27.72 16.88
CA THR A 90 -11.18 26.49 16.16
C THR A 90 -11.56 26.86 14.73
N TRP A 91 -10.92 26.22 13.75
CA TRP A 91 -11.06 26.55 12.33
C TRP A 91 -11.38 25.31 11.52
N PRO A 92 -12.28 25.36 10.51
CA PRO A 92 -12.63 24.20 9.71
C PRO A 92 -11.43 23.73 8.89
N VAL A 93 -11.32 22.41 8.69
CA VAL A 93 -10.26 21.82 7.85
C VAL A 93 -10.42 22.19 6.38
N TRP A 94 -11.66 22.35 5.92
CA TRP A 94 -12.02 22.60 4.52
C TRP A 94 -12.79 23.90 4.39
N ARG A 95 -12.61 24.58 3.25
CA ARG A 95 -13.42 25.75 2.87
C ARG A 95 -13.63 25.77 1.35
N GLY A 96 -14.88 25.69 0.90
CA GLY A 96 -15.26 25.70 -0.52
C GLY A 96 -14.91 24.42 -1.28
N ARG A 97 -15.28 23.25 -0.75
CA ARG A 97 -14.89 21.93 -1.31
C ARG A 97 -16.06 20.99 -1.46
N LEU A 98 -16.06 20.17 -2.51
CA LEU A 98 -16.95 18.99 -2.58
C LEU A 98 -16.50 17.96 -1.56
N MET A 99 -17.42 17.43 -0.77
CA MET A 99 -17.15 16.55 0.36
C MET A 99 -17.57 15.13 0.05
N PHE A 100 -16.64 14.18 0.22
CA PHE A 100 -16.88 12.75 0.04
C PHE A 100 -16.68 12.06 1.40
N PRO A 101 -17.75 11.54 2.02
CA PRO A 101 -17.63 10.75 3.24
C PRO A 101 -17.08 9.36 2.94
N TYR A 102 -16.28 8.82 3.85
CA TYR A 102 -15.89 7.42 3.86
C TYR A 102 -16.88 6.68 4.75
N LEU A 103 -17.57 5.72 4.16
CA LEU A 103 -18.57 4.90 4.83
C LEU A 103 -17.95 3.57 5.28
N GLU A 104 -18.35 3.11 6.46
CA GLU A 104 -18.06 1.75 6.96
C GLU A 104 -19.29 1.23 7.72
N GLY A 105 -19.94 0.20 7.17
CA GLY A 105 -21.23 -0.29 7.62
C GLY A 105 -22.32 0.78 7.53
N GLY A 106 -22.31 1.61 6.48
CA GLY A 106 -23.24 2.71 6.25
C GLY A 106 -23.01 3.95 7.13
N ARG A 107 -22.07 3.89 8.09
CA ARG A 107 -21.76 5.00 8.99
C ARG A 107 -20.64 5.86 8.44
N VAL A 108 -20.76 7.17 8.59
CA VAL A 108 -19.71 8.12 8.20
C VAL A 108 -18.57 8.07 9.20
N ARG A 109 -17.38 7.65 8.75
CA ARG A 109 -16.20 7.52 9.61
C ARG A 109 -15.13 8.56 9.36
N TYR A 110 -15.11 9.13 8.16
CA TYR A 110 -14.07 10.06 7.74
C TYR A 110 -14.54 10.89 6.54
N PHE A 111 -13.83 11.96 6.21
CA PHE A 111 -14.10 12.78 5.04
C PHE A 111 -12.84 13.13 4.26
N ILE A 112 -13.05 13.39 2.98
CA ILE A 112 -12.10 14.08 2.13
C ILE A 112 -12.81 15.14 1.29
N GLY A 113 -12.16 16.29 1.14
CA GLY A 113 -12.65 17.42 0.37
C GLY A 113 -11.89 17.56 -0.95
N ARG A 114 -12.61 17.54 -2.08
CA ARG A 114 -12.09 17.85 -3.42
C ARG A 114 -12.17 19.35 -3.68
N GLN A 115 -11.10 19.92 -4.23
CA GLN A 115 -11.08 21.33 -4.60
C GLN A 115 -12.16 21.68 -5.64
N THR A 116 -12.69 22.88 -5.54
CA THR A 116 -13.59 23.54 -6.49
C THR A 116 -13.00 24.91 -6.84
N GLU A 117 -13.70 25.68 -7.67
CA GLU A 117 -13.35 27.08 -7.93
C GLU A 117 -13.46 27.96 -6.69
N ASP A 118 -14.31 27.61 -5.73
CA ASP A 118 -14.51 28.36 -4.49
C ASP A 118 -13.49 28.03 -3.39
N THR A 119 -12.58 27.08 -3.63
CA THR A 119 -11.69 26.58 -2.56
C THR A 119 -10.76 27.66 -2.02
N GLN A 120 -10.83 27.92 -0.71
CA GLN A 120 -10.04 28.97 -0.07
C GLN A 120 -8.94 28.45 0.87
N ASP A 121 -9.00 27.18 1.29
CA ASP A 121 -7.94 26.59 2.11
C ASP A 121 -6.67 26.28 1.28
N ARG A 122 -5.51 26.50 1.89
CA ARG A 122 -4.20 26.39 1.22
C ARG A 122 -3.24 25.51 2.00
N ASN A 123 -2.25 24.97 1.32
CA ASN A 123 -1.06 24.37 1.91
C ASN A 123 -0.15 25.47 2.47
N LYS A 124 0.88 25.05 3.21
CA LYS A 124 1.87 25.98 3.80
C LYS A 124 2.63 26.79 2.74
N ASP A 125 2.77 26.24 1.54
CA ASP A 125 3.39 26.88 0.38
C ASP A 125 2.43 27.78 -0.42
N GLY A 126 1.18 27.96 0.05
CA GLY A 126 0.17 28.77 -0.60
C GLY A 126 -0.61 28.07 -1.73
N THR A 127 -0.27 26.84 -2.08
CA THR A 127 -0.98 26.07 -3.12
C THR A 127 -2.34 25.56 -2.62
N VAL A 128 -3.31 25.42 -3.52
CA VAL A 128 -4.59 24.77 -3.21
C VAL A 128 -4.45 23.26 -3.49
N PRO A 129 -4.57 22.39 -2.48
CA PRO A 129 -4.42 20.96 -2.72
C PRO A 129 -5.67 20.40 -3.43
N LYS A 130 -5.44 19.54 -4.44
CA LYS A 130 -6.49 18.83 -5.19
C LYS A 130 -7.48 18.14 -4.25
N TYR A 131 -6.97 17.44 -3.25
CA TYR A 131 -7.74 16.83 -2.18
C TYR A 131 -7.17 17.21 -0.82
N ARG A 132 -8.04 17.35 0.18
CA ARG A 132 -7.66 17.52 1.57
C ARG A 132 -8.40 16.50 2.43
N LYS A 133 -7.65 15.70 3.19
CA LYS A 133 -8.21 14.71 4.11
C LYS A 133 -8.56 15.34 5.45
N GLN A 134 -9.51 14.74 6.17
CA GLN A 134 -9.78 15.03 7.57
C GLN A 134 -8.51 14.85 8.39
N LEU A 135 -8.43 15.44 9.58
CA LEU A 135 -7.30 15.17 10.46
C LEU A 135 -7.51 13.80 11.12
N ALA A 136 -6.51 12.93 10.99
CA ALA A 136 -6.48 11.65 11.68
C ALA A 136 -5.62 11.69 12.95
N LYS A 137 -5.86 10.74 13.85
CA LYS A 137 -5.06 10.48 15.04
C LYS A 137 -3.60 10.27 14.64
N SER A 138 -2.71 10.94 15.37
CA SER A 138 -1.26 10.81 15.23
C SER A 138 -0.58 11.24 16.53
N ASP A 139 0.72 10.95 16.68
CA ASP A 139 1.49 11.39 17.85
C ASP A 139 1.46 12.91 18.04
N LYS A 140 1.34 13.67 16.95
CA LYS A 140 1.23 15.13 16.97
C LYS A 140 -0.17 15.63 17.33
N ARG A 141 -1.18 14.76 17.27
CA ARG A 141 -2.60 15.08 17.50
C ARG A 141 -3.27 13.94 18.28
N PRO A 142 -2.84 13.66 19.52
CA PRO A 142 -3.34 12.52 20.28
C PRO A 142 -4.81 12.69 20.73
N HIS A 143 -5.32 13.93 20.72
CA HIS A 143 -6.71 14.25 21.05
C HIS A 143 -7.71 13.84 19.97
N ILE A 144 -7.25 13.64 18.73
CA ILE A 144 -8.11 13.21 17.62
C ILE A 144 -8.37 11.70 17.75
N GLN A 145 -9.63 11.30 17.62
CA GLN A 145 -10.08 9.91 17.67
C GLN A 145 -10.33 9.31 16.28
N ALA A 146 -10.40 10.13 15.23
CA ALA A 146 -10.62 9.68 13.87
C ALA A 146 -9.42 8.90 13.32
N TRP A 147 -9.72 7.80 12.62
CA TRP A 147 -8.77 7.01 11.84
C TRP A 147 -9.17 7.06 10.38
N GLU A 148 -8.21 6.97 9.46
CA GLU A 148 -8.49 6.95 8.02
C GLU A 148 -8.93 5.53 7.59
N PRO A 149 -10.18 5.34 7.12
CA PRO A 149 -10.63 4.08 6.53
C PRO A 149 -10.29 4.01 5.04
N ILE A 150 -10.53 2.84 4.44
CA ILE A 150 -10.40 2.66 2.99
C ILE A 150 -11.70 3.10 2.31
N PHE A 151 -11.61 4.03 1.35
CA PHE A 151 -12.78 4.53 0.64
C PHE A 151 -13.42 3.41 -0.18
N GLY A 152 -14.75 3.34 -0.20
CA GLY A 152 -15.50 2.32 -0.95
C GLY A 152 -15.61 0.95 -0.27
N SER A 153 -15.12 0.81 0.98
CA SER A 153 -15.11 -0.47 1.69
C SER A 153 -16.49 -1.15 1.78
N ASP A 154 -17.57 -0.37 1.92
CA ASP A 154 -18.95 -0.86 1.92
C ASP A 154 -19.43 -1.49 0.59
N SER A 155 -18.67 -1.32 -0.51
CA SER A 155 -18.98 -1.97 -1.78
C SER A 155 -18.54 -3.43 -1.84
N ILE A 156 -17.69 -3.87 -0.91
CA ILE A 156 -17.09 -5.20 -0.94
C ILE A 156 -18.12 -6.28 -0.63
N THR A 157 -18.18 -7.24 -1.55
CA THR A 157 -19.05 -8.41 -1.45
C THR A 157 -18.19 -9.67 -1.49
N PRO A 158 -18.21 -10.51 -0.44
CA PRO A 158 -17.47 -11.77 -0.42
C PRO A 158 -17.75 -12.63 -1.66
N GLY A 159 -16.69 -13.24 -2.22
CA GLY A 159 -16.78 -14.05 -3.43
C GLY A 159 -16.85 -13.29 -4.76
N GLN A 160 -17.03 -11.96 -4.74
CA GLN A 160 -16.95 -11.13 -5.95
C GLN A 160 -15.53 -10.60 -6.20
N PRO A 161 -15.16 -10.27 -7.45
CA PRO A 161 -13.94 -9.51 -7.71
C PRO A 161 -14.06 -8.10 -7.11
N VAL A 162 -12.92 -7.53 -6.70
CA VAL A 162 -12.82 -6.14 -6.25
C VAL A 162 -11.73 -5.41 -7.02
N VAL A 163 -12.05 -4.17 -7.42
CA VAL A 163 -11.12 -3.26 -8.08
C VAL A 163 -10.46 -2.35 -7.03
N LEU A 164 -9.16 -2.12 -7.17
CA LEU A 164 -8.41 -1.11 -6.43
C LEU A 164 -8.03 0.02 -7.39
N THR A 165 -8.40 1.26 -7.04
CA THR A 165 -8.08 2.46 -7.84
C THR A 165 -7.29 3.48 -7.04
N GLU A 166 -6.60 4.39 -7.75
CA GLU A 166 -5.85 5.48 -7.13
C GLU A 166 -6.79 6.54 -6.52
N GLY A 167 -7.80 6.95 -7.28
CA GLY A 167 -8.68 8.06 -6.94
C GLY A 167 -10.06 7.65 -6.40
N ILE A 168 -10.65 8.56 -5.64
CA ILE A 168 -12.03 8.43 -5.14
C ILE A 168 -13.04 8.47 -6.27
N THR A 169 -12.85 9.36 -7.25
CA THR A 169 -13.77 9.49 -8.38
C THR A 169 -13.78 8.24 -9.25
N ASP A 170 -12.62 7.62 -9.45
CA ASP A 170 -12.47 6.32 -10.12
C ASP A 170 -13.17 5.21 -9.34
N CYS A 171 -13.09 5.24 -8.01
CA CYS A 171 -13.77 4.27 -7.17
C CYS A 171 -15.30 4.43 -7.25
N ILE A 172 -15.82 5.65 -7.11
CA ILE A 172 -17.26 5.92 -7.15
C ILE A 172 -17.86 5.51 -8.50
N ILE A 173 -17.24 5.91 -9.61
CA ILE A 173 -17.77 5.61 -10.95
C ILE A 173 -17.69 4.11 -11.27
N THR A 174 -16.67 3.39 -10.75
CA THR A 174 -16.56 1.93 -10.89
C THR A 174 -17.67 1.22 -10.12
N ILE A 175 -18.00 1.71 -8.91
CA ILE A 175 -19.14 1.19 -8.14
C ILE A 175 -20.46 1.54 -8.82
N GLN A 176 -20.58 2.73 -9.42
CA GLN A 176 -21.75 3.10 -10.24
C GLN A 176 -21.90 2.17 -11.45
N ALA A 177 -20.79 1.73 -12.05
CA ALA A 177 -20.78 0.74 -13.13
C ALA A 177 -21.08 -0.70 -12.65
N GLY A 178 -21.30 -0.91 -11.35
CA GLY A 178 -21.71 -2.20 -10.78
C GLY A 178 -20.58 -3.08 -10.27
N PHE A 179 -19.35 -2.58 -10.22
CA PHE A 179 -18.19 -3.35 -9.77
C PHE A 179 -17.74 -2.91 -8.36
N PRO A 180 -17.58 -3.83 -7.39
CA PRO A 180 -16.99 -3.51 -6.09
C PRO A 180 -15.63 -2.85 -6.27
N CYS A 181 -15.42 -1.71 -5.62
CA CYS A 181 -14.19 -0.94 -5.77
C CYS A 181 -13.78 -0.31 -4.45
N ILE A 182 -12.48 -0.23 -4.23
CA ILE A 182 -11.91 0.51 -3.11
C ILE A 182 -10.79 1.44 -3.57
N SER A 183 -10.61 2.53 -2.84
CA SER A 183 -9.48 3.44 -3.04
C SER A 183 -8.80 3.75 -1.71
N PRO A 184 -7.53 3.35 -1.54
CA PRO A 184 -6.70 3.81 -0.43
C PRO A 184 -6.33 5.30 -0.51
N VAL A 185 -6.64 5.97 -1.63
CA VAL A 185 -6.36 7.39 -1.90
C VAL A 185 -4.87 7.70 -1.73
N THR A 186 -4.06 6.88 -2.40
CA THR A 186 -2.59 6.94 -2.45
C THR A 186 -2.10 6.31 -3.75
N VAL A 187 -1.07 6.88 -4.36
CA VAL A 187 -0.34 6.26 -5.49
C VAL A 187 0.34 4.94 -5.07
N ARG A 188 0.72 4.84 -3.79
CA ARG A 188 1.35 3.65 -3.19
C ARG A 188 0.76 3.40 -1.81
N VAL A 189 0.22 2.20 -1.61
CA VAL A 189 -0.32 1.81 -0.31
C VAL A 189 0.84 1.70 0.70
N LYS A 190 0.80 2.51 1.76
CA LYS A 190 1.76 2.41 2.86
C LYS A 190 1.57 1.08 3.61
N ALA A 191 2.63 0.57 4.24
CA ALA A 191 2.58 -0.70 4.97
C ALA A 191 1.43 -0.77 6.00
N GLU A 192 1.14 0.34 6.69
CA GLU A 192 0.01 0.45 7.63
C GLU A 192 -1.37 0.26 6.96
N HIS A 193 -1.56 0.82 5.76
CA HIS A 193 -2.79 0.65 4.99
C HIS A 193 -2.84 -0.71 4.28
N ALA A 194 -1.69 -1.29 3.91
CA ALA A 194 -1.62 -2.53 3.17
C ALA A 194 -2.22 -3.70 3.92
N ARG A 195 -1.95 -3.80 5.23
CA ARG A 195 -2.58 -4.81 6.09
C ARG A 195 -4.11 -4.68 6.09
N ARG A 196 -4.63 -3.46 6.24
CA ARG A 196 -6.08 -3.21 6.26
C ARG A 196 -6.72 -3.52 4.91
N VAL A 197 -6.08 -3.10 3.81
CA VAL A 197 -6.52 -3.46 2.45
C VAL A 197 -6.55 -4.98 2.31
N ALA A 198 -5.48 -5.68 2.71
CA ALA A 198 -5.40 -7.13 2.62
C ALA A 198 -6.49 -7.84 3.43
N GLU A 199 -6.77 -7.39 4.67
CA GLU A 199 -7.87 -7.90 5.49
C GLU A 199 -9.23 -7.69 4.83
N LEU A 200 -9.44 -6.50 4.26
CA LEU A 200 -10.68 -6.11 3.63
C LEU A 200 -10.97 -6.87 2.33
N VAL A 201 -9.95 -7.15 1.51
CA VAL A 201 -10.10 -7.83 0.20
C VAL A 201 -9.91 -9.34 0.26
N ARG A 202 -9.44 -9.91 1.38
CA ARG A 202 -9.28 -11.35 1.56
C ARG A 202 -10.52 -12.19 1.22
N PRO A 203 -11.78 -11.78 1.53
CA PRO A 203 -12.95 -12.56 1.17
C PRO A 203 -13.34 -12.46 -0.32
N CYS A 204 -12.67 -11.62 -1.12
CA CYS A 204 -12.95 -11.44 -2.54
C CYS A 204 -12.34 -12.57 -3.37
N SER A 205 -12.98 -12.93 -4.49
CA SER A 205 -12.48 -14.00 -5.38
C SER A 205 -11.29 -13.56 -6.24
N LYS A 206 -11.18 -12.25 -6.51
CA LYS A 206 -10.11 -11.64 -7.30
C LYS A 206 -9.87 -10.21 -6.85
N VAL A 207 -8.61 -9.78 -6.80
CA VAL A 207 -8.23 -8.38 -6.56
C VAL A 207 -7.58 -7.85 -7.82
N VAL A 208 -8.13 -6.77 -8.39
CA VAL A 208 -7.63 -6.17 -9.63
C VAL A 208 -7.19 -4.74 -9.37
N LEU A 209 -5.92 -4.43 -9.58
CA LEU A 209 -5.36 -3.09 -9.49
C LEU A 209 -5.55 -2.41 -10.84
N ILE A 210 -6.32 -1.33 -10.89
CA ILE A 210 -6.53 -0.51 -12.08
C ILE A 210 -6.12 0.92 -11.72
N MET A 211 -4.93 1.30 -12.18
CA MET A 211 -4.36 2.63 -11.96
C MET A 211 -4.38 3.42 -13.27
N ASP A 212 -4.17 4.72 -13.18
CA ASP A 212 -4.13 5.62 -14.33
C ASP A 212 -3.10 5.14 -15.37
N SER A 213 -3.49 5.17 -16.64
CA SER A 213 -2.60 4.83 -17.75
C SER A 213 -1.92 6.10 -18.25
N GLU A 214 -0.61 6.19 -18.08
CA GLU A 214 0.20 7.38 -18.35
C GLU A 214 1.43 7.02 -19.19
N ASP A 215 1.93 7.95 -20.01
CA ASP A 215 3.14 7.73 -20.84
C ASP A 215 4.37 7.31 -20.04
N ASN A 216 4.56 7.90 -18.86
CA ASN A 216 5.67 7.58 -17.96
C ASN A 216 5.47 6.28 -17.16
N GLN A 217 4.34 5.57 -17.36
CA GLN A 217 3.96 4.35 -16.67
C GLN A 217 3.88 4.47 -15.14
N ALA A 218 3.72 5.70 -14.60
CA ALA A 218 3.71 5.92 -13.15
C ALA A 218 2.59 5.12 -12.46
N GLY A 219 1.37 5.13 -13.00
CA GLY A 219 0.28 4.30 -12.50
C GLY A 219 0.57 2.81 -12.53
N THR A 220 1.12 2.26 -13.62
CA THR A 220 1.47 0.83 -13.72
C THR A 220 2.55 0.45 -12.70
N TRP A 221 3.56 1.29 -12.50
CA TRP A 221 4.58 1.09 -11.47
C TRP A 221 3.99 1.17 -10.05
N GLY A 222 3.03 2.08 -9.81
CA GLY A 222 2.28 2.15 -8.56
C GLY A 222 1.43 0.90 -8.30
N ALA A 223 0.83 0.35 -9.35
CA ALA A 223 0.10 -0.93 -9.30
C ALA A 223 1.05 -2.08 -8.94
N VAL A 224 2.24 -2.17 -9.56
CA VAL A 224 3.24 -3.18 -9.21
C VAL A 224 3.69 -3.07 -7.76
N ASP A 225 4.01 -1.86 -7.30
CA ASP A 225 4.44 -1.62 -5.92
C ASP A 225 3.37 -2.01 -4.91
N THR A 226 2.12 -1.61 -5.17
CA THR A 226 0.96 -1.96 -4.34
C THR A 226 0.72 -3.46 -4.37
N GLY A 227 0.81 -4.09 -5.54
CA GLY A 227 0.60 -5.52 -5.70
C GLY A 227 1.65 -6.35 -4.99
N LEU A 228 2.93 -5.98 -5.10
CA LEU A 228 4.02 -6.60 -4.37
C LEU A 228 3.85 -6.46 -2.86
N GLU A 229 3.39 -5.32 -2.37
CA GLU A 229 3.10 -5.13 -0.95
C GLU A 229 1.93 -6.03 -0.49
N LEU A 230 0.85 -6.13 -1.27
CA LEU A 230 -0.27 -7.03 -0.99
C LEU A 230 0.14 -8.52 -0.97
N CYS A 231 1.05 -8.94 -1.85
CA CYS A 231 1.61 -10.30 -1.83
C CYS A 231 2.24 -10.63 -0.48
N ARG A 232 2.84 -9.66 0.22
CA ARG A 232 3.43 -9.85 1.56
C ARG A 232 2.39 -10.18 2.62
N HIS A 233 1.13 -9.81 2.38
CA HIS A 233 -0.02 -10.08 3.25
C HIS A 233 -0.89 -11.24 2.73
N GLY A 234 -0.34 -12.04 1.79
CA GLY A 234 -0.99 -13.23 1.25
C GLY A 234 -2.06 -12.97 0.19
N ILE A 235 -2.12 -11.76 -0.38
CA ILE A 235 -3.05 -11.40 -1.46
C ILE A 235 -2.27 -11.33 -2.76
N PHE A 236 -2.66 -12.11 -3.77
CA PHE A 236 -2.02 -12.13 -5.08
C PHE A 236 -2.89 -11.40 -6.11
N PRO A 237 -2.72 -10.08 -6.31
CA PRO A 237 -3.58 -9.31 -7.19
C PRO A 237 -3.23 -9.47 -8.66
N PHE A 238 -4.13 -8.99 -9.51
CA PHE A 238 -3.96 -8.84 -10.94
C PHE A 238 -3.82 -7.35 -11.27
N ILE A 239 -3.12 -7.00 -12.34
CA ILE A 239 -3.01 -5.65 -12.87
C ILE A 239 -3.86 -5.56 -14.12
N GLY A 240 -4.89 -4.71 -14.10
CA GLY A 240 -5.65 -4.31 -15.27
C GLY A 240 -5.04 -3.06 -15.89
N THR A 241 -4.99 -3.01 -17.23
CA THR A 241 -4.39 -1.90 -17.97
C THR A 241 -5.45 -1.19 -18.78
N ILE A 242 -5.64 0.10 -18.51
CA ILE A 242 -6.55 0.94 -19.30
C ILE A 242 -5.91 1.17 -20.68
N PRO A 243 -6.61 0.83 -21.79
CA PRO A 243 -6.14 1.14 -23.13
C PRO A 243 -5.94 2.64 -23.30
N ARG A 244 -4.76 3.04 -23.78
CA ARG A 244 -4.43 4.44 -24.00
C ARG A 244 -4.24 4.69 -25.50
N PRO A 245 -5.10 5.51 -26.13
CA PRO A 245 -4.94 5.87 -27.53
C PRO A 245 -3.60 6.58 -27.78
N SER A 246 -3.07 6.46 -28.99
CA SER A 246 -1.86 7.17 -29.38
C SER A 246 -2.06 8.68 -29.29
N GLY A 247 -1.09 9.39 -28.69
CA GLY A 247 -1.14 10.85 -28.51
C GLY A 247 -1.96 11.33 -27.31
N VAL A 248 -2.47 10.43 -26.47
CA VAL A 248 -3.13 10.79 -25.20
C VAL A 248 -2.16 10.57 -24.04
N ASP A 249 -1.78 11.66 -23.35
CA ASP A 249 -0.77 11.61 -22.27
C ASP A 249 -1.22 10.74 -21.09
N LYS A 250 -2.52 10.79 -20.76
CA LYS A 250 -3.11 10.14 -19.60
C LYS A 250 -4.57 9.77 -19.83
N VAL A 251 -4.95 8.57 -19.39
CA VAL A 251 -6.35 8.14 -19.25
C VAL A 251 -6.53 7.60 -17.83
N ASP A 252 -7.42 8.23 -17.07
CA ASP A 252 -7.86 7.70 -15.78
C ASP A 252 -9.09 6.78 -15.95
N LEU A 253 -9.41 6.00 -14.92
CA LEU A 253 -10.50 5.04 -15.00
C LEU A 253 -11.87 5.73 -15.11
N ASN A 254 -12.02 6.92 -14.53
CA ASN A 254 -13.22 7.73 -14.67
C ASN A 254 -13.48 8.13 -16.12
N ASP A 255 -12.48 8.64 -16.82
CA ASP A 255 -12.60 9.02 -18.22
C ASP A 255 -12.84 7.79 -19.11
N PHE A 256 -12.14 6.66 -18.87
CA PHE A 256 -12.38 5.40 -19.59
C PHE A 256 -13.84 4.92 -19.50
N ILE A 257 -14.43 4.89 -18.30
CA ILE A 257 -15.81 4.45 -18.10
C ILE A 257 -16.80 5.44 -18.74
N ARG A 258 -16.54 6.75 -18.61
CA ARG A 258 -17.40 7.79 -19.19
C ARG A 258 -17.44 7.75 -20.71
N ASP A 259 -16.34 7.34 -21.33
CA ASP A 259 -16.23 7.18 -22.79
C ASP A 259 -16.76 5.83 -23.29
N GLY A 260 -17.37 5.02 -22.42
CA GLY A 260 -18.03 3.76 -22.77
C GLY A 260 -17.15 2.52 -22.61
N GLY A 261 -15.99 2.63 -21.96
CA GLY A 261 -15.13 1.50 -21.64
C GLY A 261 -15.75 0.54 -20.63
N ASP A 262 -15.56 -0.76 -20.85
CA ASP A 262 -16.07 -1.82 -19.98
C ASP A 262 -15.04 -2.24 -18.93
N VAL A 263 -15.39 -2.09 -17.65
CA VAL A 263 -14.55 -2.53 -16.52
C VAL A 263 -14.43 -4.06 -16.49
N ALA A 264 -15.44 -4.81 -16.94
CA ALA A 264 -15.38 -6.26 -17.02
C ALA A 264 -14.25 -6.75 -17.95
N ASP A 265 -14.01 -6.05 -19.05
CA ASP A 265 -12.91 -6.34 -19.97
C ASP A 265 -11.56 -6.14 -19.28
N LEU A 266 -11.39 -5.03 -18.54
CA LEU A 266 -10.16 -4.78 -17.76
C LEU A 266 -9.93 -5.87 -16.70
N ILE A 267 -10.98 -6.31 -16.01
CA ILE A 267 -10.92 -7.38 -15.02
C ILE A 267 -10.55 -8.72 -15.69
N THR A 268 -11.11 -9.00 -16.85
CA THR A 268 -10.91 -10.26 -17.58
C THR A 268 -9.50 -10.35 -18.15
N GLN A 269 -9.00 -9.26 -18.72
CA GLN A 269 -7.67 -9.17 -19.33
C GLN A 269 -6.55 -8.93 -18.31
N ALA A 270 -6.89 -8.67 -17.04
CA ALA A 270 -5.91 -8.37 -16.01
C ALA A 270 -4.89 -9.50 -15.85
N VAL A 271 -3.61 -9.11 -15.77
CA VAL A 271 -2.47 -10.02 -15.68
C VAL A 271 -2.10 -10.24 -14.21
N LEU A 272 -1.94 -11.50 -13.78
CA LEU A 272 -1.49 -11.79 -12.41
C LEU A 272 -0.15 -11.10 -12.14
N ILE A 273 -0.01 -10.49 -10.96
CA ILE A 273 1.15 -9.68 -10.59
C ILE A 273 2.50 -10.35 -10.90
N ASP A 274 2.63 -11.66 -10.66
CA ASP A 274 3.89 -12.39 -10.90
C ASP A 274 4.26 -12.55 -12.37
N PHE A 275 3.28 -12.46 -13.27
CA PHE A 275 3.50 -12.52 -14.72
C PHE A 275 3.63 -11.15 -15.36
N HIS A 276 3.32 -10.07 -14.64
CA HIS A 276 3.43 -8.71 -15.18
C HIS A 276 4.91 -8.34 -15.43
N PRO A 277 5.28 -7.81 -16.63
CA PRO A 277 6.69 -7.56 -16.98
C PRO A 277 7.42 -6.64 -16.00
N LEU A 278 6.78 -5.55 -15.59
CA LEU A 278 7.34 -4.59 -14.64
C LEU A 278 7.53 -5.16 -13.23
N THR A 279 6.82 -6.22 -12.85
CA THR A 279 7.03 -6.87 -11.55
C THR A 279 8.40 -7.50 -11.46
N LYS A 280 8.86 -8.16 -12.54
CA LYS A 280 10.21 -8.74 -12.60
C LYS A 280 11.26 -7.66 -12.45
N GLU A 281 11.07 -6.53 -13.11
CA GLU A 281 11.96 -5.38 -13.04
C GLU A 281 11.97 -4.74 -11.63
N ARG A 282 10.80 -4.50 -11.03
CA ARG A 282 10.74 -3.95 -9.66
C ARG A 282 11.38 -4.88 -8.64
N LYS A 283 11.12 -6.19 -8.73
CA LYS A 283 11.78 -7.19 -7.87
C LYS A 283 13.30 -7.04 -8.00
N ARG A 284 13.84 -6.94 -9.22
CA ARG A 284 15.29 -6.75 -9.47
C ARG A 284 15.84 -5.45 -8.89
N GLU A 285 15.17 -4.32 -9.09
CA GLU A 285 15.60 -3.05 -8.50
C GLU A 285 15.63 -3.10 -6.98
N THR A 286 14.62 -3.75 -6.39
CA THR A 286 14.54 -3.84 -4.95
C THR A 286 15.60 -4.77 -4.39
N TRP A 287 15.89 -5.86 -5.09
CA TRP A 287 17.08 -6.69 -4.85
C TRP A 287 18.39 -5.89 -4.95
N ALA A 288 18.53 -5.01 -5.94
CA ALA A 288 19.74 -4.19 -6.09
C ALA A 288 19.97 -3.28 -4.89
N LYS A 289 18.93 -2.55 -4.47
CA LYS A 289 18.98 -1.68 -3.29
C LYS A 289 19.21 -2.48 -2.00
N ALA A 290 18.61 -3.66 -1.91
CA ALA A 290 18.80 -4.60 -0.82
C ALA A 290 20.26 -5.06 -0.69
N ALA A 291 20.86 -5.49 -1.80
CA ALA A 291 22.23 -5.96 -1.87
C ALA A 291 23.23 -4.83 -1.58
N GLU A 292 23.01 -3.62 -2.10
CA GLU A 292 23.84 -2.45 -1.79
C GLU A 292 23.87 -2.17 -0.28
N ARG A 293 22.70 -2.15 0.37
CA ARG A 293 22.60 -1.99 1.83
C ARG A 293 23.33 -3.12 2.59
N MET A 294 23.23 -4.35 2.10
CA MET A 294 23.93 -5.50 2.69
C MET A 294 25.44 -5.36 2.58
N ILE A 295 25.96 -4.97 1.41
CA ILE A 295 27.39 -4.73 1.16
C ILE A 295 27.90 -3.66 2.12
N THR A 296 27.21 -2.51 2.23
CA THR A 296 27.58 -1.44 3.16
C THR A 296 27.65 -1.98 4.60
N GLY A 297 26.67 -2.77 5.01
CA GLY A 297 26.66 -3.37 6.34
C GLY A 297 27.76 -4.43 6.56
N MET A 298 28.14 -5.20 5.54
CA MET A 298 29.23 -6.20 5.63
C MET A 298 30.61 -5.53 5.69
N VAL A 299 30.82 -4.48 4.88
CA VAL A 299 32.04 -3.68 4.89
C VAL A 299 32.24 -3.04 6.27
N ARG A 300 31.16 -2.52 6.87
CA ARG A 300 31.18 -2.04 8.26
C ARG A 300 31.63 -3.14 9.22
N ASP A 301 30.98 -4.30 9.18
CA ASP A 301 31.25 -5.40 10.11
C ASP A 301 32.72 -5.88 9.96
N HIS A 302 33.23 -5.98 8.73
CA HIS A 302 34.62 -6.32 8.45
C HIS A 302 35.63 -5.31 9.04
N TYR A 303 35.39 -4.00 8.87
CA TYR A 303 36.28 -2.96 9.41
C TYR A 303 36.14 -2.75 10.93
N ARG A 304 35.01 -3.10 11.53
CA ARG A 304 34.86 -3.17 12.99
C ARG A 304 35.75 -4.28 13.56
N ASP A 305 35.73 -5.44 12.92
CA ASP A 305 36.45 -6.62 13.38
C ASP A 305 37.95 -6.57 12.96
N ASN A 306 38.29 -5.76 11.94
CA ASN A 306 39.65 -5.53 11.44
C ASN A 306 39.95 -4.03 11.26
N PRO A 307 40.13 -3.27 12.35
CA PRO A 307 40.39 -1.84 12.26
C PRO A 307 41.74 -1.56 11.57
N PRO A 308 41.81 -0.64 10.57
CA PRO A 308 43.07 -0.27 9.93
C PRO A 308 44.04 0.35 10.94
N LYS A 309 45.35 0.08 10.78
CA LYS A 309 46.40 0.53 11.71
C LYS A 309 46.45 2.07 11.93
N ASN A 310 45.93 2.87 11.00
CA ASN A 310 45.85 4.34 11.08
C ASN A 310 44.43 4.84 10.77
N GLN A 311 43.49 4.62 11.68
CA GLN A 311 42.07 4.91 11.46
C GLN A 311 41.72 6.38 11.79
N THR A 312 41.48 7.21 10.76
CA THR A 312 41.06 8.62 10.92
C THR A 312 39.58 8.86 10.60
N ARG A 313 38.88 7.85 10.05
CA ARG A 313 37.48 7.96 9.60
C ARG A 313 36.54 7.45 10.70
N GLN A 314 35.72 8.34 11.26
CA GLN A 314 34.57 7.95 12.07
C GLN A 314 33.46 7.45 11.15
N TRP A 315 33.06 6.20 11.32
CA TRP A 315 31.96 5.60 10.57
C TRP A 315 30.64 5.98 11.23
N THR A 316 29.83 6.81 10.57
CA THR A 316 28.46 7.10 11.00
C THR A 316 27.55 5.89 10.71
N GLN A 317 26.57 5.71 11.60
CA GLN A 317 25.81 4.48 11.88
C GLN A 317 24.76 4.07 10.81
N ASP A 318 24.98 4.29 9.50
CA ASP A 318 23.87 4.27 8.52
C ASP A 318 23.66 2.94 7.77
N GLY A 319 24.24 1.82 8.25
CA GLY A 319 24.12 0.50 7.60
C GLY A 319 23.11 -0.44 8.29
N PRO A 320 22.40 -1.31 7.55
CA PRO A 320 21.41 -2.22 8.13
C PRO A 320 22.04 -3.15 9.17
N THR A 321 21.30 -3.38 10.25
CA THR A 321 21.53 -4.41 11.25
C THR A 321 21.46 -5.81 10.62
N LEU A 322 21.95 -6.82 11.34
CA LEU A 322 21.87 -8.21 10.87
C LEU A 322 20.41 -8.66 10.65
N GLU A 323 19.50 -8.18 11.50
CA GLU A 323 18.06 -8.47 11.38
C GLU A 323 17.46 -7.84 10.13
N GLU A 324 17.77 -6.57 9.86
CA GLU A 324 17.32 -5.89 8.64
C GLU A 324 17.88 -6.56 7.38
N LYS A 325 19.11 -7.07 7.40
CA LYS A 325 19.67 -7.84 6.28
C LYS A 325 18.89 -9.15 6.06
N LYS A 326 18.58 -9.91 7.12
CA LYS A 326 17.77 -11.14 7.02
C LYS A 326 16.37 -10.86 6.48
N ASP A 327 15.72 -9.84 7.03
CA ASP A 327 14.40 -9.42 6.58
C ASP A 327 14.42 -9.07 5.11
N ILE A 328 15.38 -8.27 4.67
CA ILE A 328 15.52 -7.90 3.26
C ILE A 328 15.54 -9.14 2.36
N VAL A 329 16.31 -10.19 2.63
CA VAL A 329 16.29 -11.40 1.76
C VAL A 329 14.98 -12.18 1.86
N LYS A 330 14.44 -12.38 3.07
CA LYS A 330 13.18 -13.11 3.25
C LYS A 330 12.04 -12.54 2.41
N ARG A 331 12.05 -11.24 2.14
CA ARG A 331 11.04 -10.59 1.27
C ARG A 331 11.07 -11.05 -0.18
N TYR A 332 12.20 -11.58 -0.65
CA TYR A 332 12.44 -11.77 -2.07
C TYR A 332 12.87 -13.18 -2.46
N LEU A 333 13.26 -14.01 -1.49
CA LEU A 333 13.64 -15.40 -1.71
C LEU A 333 12.81 -16.28 -0.77
N SER A 334 11.60 -16.63 -1.20
CA SER A 334 10.83 -17.65 -0.47
C SER A 334 11.49 -19.01 -0.64
N LEU A 335 11.40 -19.85 0.40
CA LEU A 335 11.83 -21.25 0.38
C LEU A 335 11.25 -21.99 -0.81
N SER A 336 9.97 -21.77 -1.11
CA SER A 336 9.29 -22.42 -2.24
C SER A 336 9.79 -21.94 -3.61
N GLN A 337 10.04 -20.65 -3.80
CA GLN A 337 10.61 -20.13 -5.05
C GLN A 337 12.05 -20.58 -5.26
N PHE A 338 12.80 -20.73 -4.18
CA PHE A 338 14.19 -21.15 -4.23
C PHE A 338 14.35 -22.67 -4.41
N THR A 339 13.61 -23.48 -3.65
CA THR A 339 13.74 -24.94 -3.64
C THR A 339 12.75 -25.67 -4.55
N GLY A 340 11.66 -25.02 -4.95
CA GLY A 340 10.50 -25.69 -5.56
C GLY A 340 9.64 -26.48 -4.56
N PHE A 341 10.02 -26.53 -3.29
CA PHE A 341 9.32 -27.24 -2.24
C PHE A 341 8.31 -26.30 -1.56
N SER A 342 7.02 -26.62 -1.69
CA SER A 342 5.95 -25.90 -0.99
C SER A 342 5.78 -26.44 0.44
N GLU A 343 4.92 -25.81 1.24
CA GLU A 343 4.60 -26.29 2.59
C GLU A 343 4.17 -27.76 2.58
N GLY A 344 4.65 -28.51 3.59
CA GLY A 344 4.32 -29.92 3.73
C GLY A 344 5.48 -30.77 4.23
N TYR A 345 5.28 -32.08 4.16
CA TYR A 345 6.28 -33.08 4.55
C TYR A 345 7.00 -33.64 3.33
N GLY A 346 8.30 -33.89 3.48
CA GLY A 346 9.13 -34.37 2.39
C GLY A 346 10.27 -35.29 2.83
N PRO A 347 10.94 -35.93 1.86
CA PRO A 347 12.22 -36.57 2.11
C PRO A 347 13.26 -35.51 2.50
N HIS A 348 14.20 -35.92 3.36
CA HIS A 348 15.32 -35.06 3.72
C HIS A 348 16.15 -34.69 2.47
N PRO A 349 16.50 -33.41 2.26
CA PRO A 349 17.16 -32.96 1.03
C PRO A 349 18.55 -33.56 0.80
N ILE A 350 19.36 -33.73 1.86
CA ILE A 350 20.67 -34.43 1.77
C ILE A 350 20.52 -35.95 1.87
N TYR A 351 19.97 -36.44 2.97
CA TYR A 351 20.09 -37.85 3.32
C TYR A 351 19.10 -38.77 2.58
N GLY A 352 18.03 -38.20 2.00
CA GLY A 352 16.99 -38.96 1.30
C GLY A 352 16.22 -39.90 2.24
N SER A 353 14.94 -39.61 2.51
CA SER A 353 14.12 -40.53 3.32
C SER A 353 13.42 -41.57 2.45
N LYS A 354 13.36 -42.82 2.94
CA LYS A 354 12.50 -43.88 2.35
C LYS A 354 11.01 -43.70 2.68
N THR A 355 10.67 -42.89 3.70
CA THR A 355 9.29 -42.72 4.19
C THR A 355 8.69 -41.34 3.87
N GLY A 356 9.50 -40.36 3.47
CA GLY A 356 9.02 -39.05 3.00
C GLY A 356 8.59 -38.05 4.08
N THR A 357 8.93 -38.27 5.36
CA THR A 357 8.45 -37.46 6.50
C THR A 357 9.55 -36.77 7.31
N ASN A 358 10.77 -36.69 6.78
CA ASN A 358 11.95 -36.21 7.53
C ASN A 358 12.31 -34.75 7.26
N LEU A 359 11.46 -34.07 6.50
CA LEU A 359 11.49 -32.63 6.29
C LEU A 359 10.06 -32.12 6.51
N SER A 360 9.91 -31.02 7.24
CA SER A 360 8.66 -30.27 7.35
C SER A 360 8.94 -28.82 6.96
N VAL A 361 8.16 -28.27 6.03
CA VAL A 361 8.23 -26.85 5.66
C VAL A 361 6.91 -26.19 6.06
N THR A 362 7.00 -25.10 6.82
CA THR A 362 5.86 -24.31 7.28
C THR A 362 6.18 -22.83 7.02
N GLY A 363 5.50 -22.25 6.03
CA GLY A 363 5.82 -20.95 5.46
C GLY A 363 7.27 -20.89 4.98
N GLU A 364 8.00 -19.94 5.56
CA GLU A 364 9.41 -19.68 5.28
C GLU A 364 10.34 -20.33 6.31
N THR A 365 9.86 -21.34 7.04
CA THR A 365 10.66 -22.09 8.00
C THR A 365 10.63 -23.56 7.63
N TRP A 366 11.75 -24.23 7.84
CA TRP A 366 11.85 -25.66 7.66
C TRP A 366 12.30 -26.35 8.94
N TYR A 367 12.14 -27.66 9.00
CA TYR A 367 12.57 -28.53 10.08
C TYR A 367 13.00 -29.86 9.48
N SER A 368 14.20 -30.33 9.82
CA SER A 368 14.66 -31.68 9.48
C SER A 368 14.56 -32.60 10.68
N PHE A 369 14.37 -33.88 10.40
CA PHE A 369 14.30 -34.94 11.40
C PHE A 369 15.43 -35.94 11.12
N HIS A 370 16.64 -35.63 11.57
CA HIS A 370 17.76 -36.56 11.58
C HIS A 370 18.40 -36.59 12.97
N ALA A 371 18.48 -37.78 13.58
CA ALA A 371 18.98 -38.01 14.95
C ALA A 371 18.27 -37.24 16.11
N GLY A 372 17.18 -36.52 15.82
CA GLY A 372 16.38 -35.76 16.78
C GLY A 372 15.55 -34.69 16.08
N HIS A 373 14.79 -33.90 16.84
CA HIS A 373 14.17 -32.68 16.34
C HIS A 373 15.29 -31.63 16.17
N GLU A 374 15.74 -31.39 14.94
CA GLU A 374 16.68 -30.31 14.66
C GLU A 374 15.86 -29.06 14.29
N GLY A 375 16.10 -27.96 15.01
CA GLY A 375 15.44 -26.69 14.71
C GLY A 375 15.93 -26.20 13.36
N GLY A 376 15.04 -26.09 12.37
CA GLY A 376 15.42 -25.59 11.06
C GLY A 376 15.23 -24.09 10.92
N GLY A 377 15.75 -23.58 9.80
CA GLY A 377 16.00 -22.17 9.55
C GLY A 377 15.08 -21.55 8.51
N ASP A 378 15.52 -20.43 7.94
CA ASP A 378 14.87 -19.76 6.81
C ASP A 378 15.53 -20.12 5.46
N ALA A 379 15.03 -19.52 4.38
CA ALA A 379 15.56 -19.71 3.02
C ALA A 379 17.07 -19.43 2.90
N LEU A 380 17.59 -18.46 3.65
CA LEU A 380 19.03 -18.16 3.63
C LEU A 380 19.84 -19.23 4.34
N GLN A 381 19.38 -19.71 5.50
CA GLN A 381 20.01 -20.84 6.17
C GLN A 381 20.01 -22.08 5.28
N TRP A 382 18.90 -22.32 4.57
CA TRP A 382 18.83 -23.41 3.60
C TRP A 382 19.91 -23.30 2.51
N VAL A 383 20.03 -22.14 1.85
CA VAL A 383 21.08 -21.90 0.84
C VAL A 383 22.48 -22.12 1.44
N ALA A 384 22.72 -21.56 2.63
CA ALA A 384 24.02 -21.63 3.27
C ALA A 384 24.44 -23.07 3.61
N ILE A 385 23.50 -23.90 4.06
CA ILE A 385 23.74 -25.31 4.39
C ILE A 385 23.90 -26.13 3.10
N TYR A 386 22.89 -26.08 2.22
CA TYR A 386 22.72 -27.10 1.19
C TYR A 386 23.37 -26.75 -0.15
N GLU A 387 23.49 -25.46 -0.50
CA GLU A 387 24.14 -25.05 -1.76
C GLU A 387 25.60 -24.65 -1.54
N LEU A 388 25.90 -24.07 -0.37
CA LEU A 388 27.22 -23.47 -0.10
C LEU A 388 28.04 -24.22 0.94
N SER A 389 27.43 -25.11 1.72
CA SER A 389 28.11 -25.86 2.79
C SER A 389 28.90 -24.96 3.76
N LEU A 390 28.37 -23.76 4.05
CA LEU A 390 29.04 -22.78 4.91
C LEU A 390 28.77 -22.99 6.39
N ILE A 391 27.61 -23.55 6.73
CA ILE A 391 27.18 -23.85 8.10
C ILE A 391 26.49 -25.21 8.13
N ARG A 392 26.39 -25.82 9.31
CA ARG A 392 25.64 -27.08 9.51
C ARG A 392 24.19 -26.81 9.88
N GLU A 393 23.37 -27.86 9.78
CA GLU A 393 21.99 -27.83 10.30
C GLU A 393 21.99 -27.48 11.80
N GLY A 394 21.03 -26.65 12.23
CA GLY A 394 20.98 -26.13 13.59
C GLY A 394 21.98 -25.00 13.92
N GLU A 395 22.97 -24.73 13.06
CA GLU A 395 23.92 -23.63 13.28
C GLU A 395 23.35 -22.27 12.83
N PRO A 396 23.64 -21.18 13.56
CA PRO A 396 23.16 -19.86 13.18
C PRO A 396 23.98 -19.26 12.03
N LEU A 397 23.32 -18.86 10.95
CA LEU A 397 23.95 -18.12 9.84
C LEU A 397 24.31 -16.69 10.26
N ARG A 398 25.61 -16.37 10.38
CA ARG A 398 26.12 -15.06 10.86
C ARG A 398 27.43 -14.69 10.16
N GLY A 399 27.87 -13.43 10.35
CA GLY A 399 29.22 -12.97 9.98
C GLY A 399 29.56 -13.13 8.49
N ALA A 400 30.76 -13.63 8.21
CA ALA A 400 31.27 -13.80 6.86
C ALA A 400 30.44 -14.81 6.03
N ASP A 401 29.93 -15.85 6.66
CA ASP A 401 29.18 -16.91 5.97
C ASP A 401 27.77 -16.46 5.58
N PHE A 402 27.14 -15.63 6.42
CA PHE A 402 25.95 -14.87 6.01
C PHE A 402 26.25 -14.04 4.76
N GLY A 403 27.35 -13.28 4.78
CA GLY A 403 27.75 -12.45 3.65
C GLY A 403 27.98 -13.20 2.34
N LYS A 404 28.67 -14.34 2.39
CA LYS A 404 28.88 -15.22 1.22
C LYS A 404 27.56 -15.78 0.69
N THR A 405 26.63 -16.14 1.58
CA THR A 405 25.30 -16.64 1.20
C THR A 405 24.50 -15.60 0.45
N ILE A 406 24.56 -14.34 0.90
CA ILE A 406 23.95 -13.21 0.20
C ILE A 406 24.58 -13.03 -1.19
N GLN A 407 25.91 -13.00 -1.28
CA GLN A 407 26.60 -12.81 -2.56
C GLN A 407 26.27 -13.93 -3.55
N TYR A 408 26.21 -15.17 -3.09
CA TYR A 408 25.80 -16.30 -3.92
C TYR A 408 24.38 -16.13 -4.45
N CYS A 409 23.43 -15.77 -3.58
CA CYS A 409 22.05 -15.51 -4.00
C CYS A 409 22.00 -14.38 -5.04
N TRP A 410 22.79 -13.33 -4.84
CA TRP A 410 22.92 -12.24 -5.79
C TRP A 410 23.43 -12.72 -7.15
N GLU A 411 24.56 -13.42 -7.18
CA GLU A 411 25.16 -13.89 -8.42
C GLU A 411 24.27 -14.86 -9.18
N LYS A 412 23.58 -15.75 -8.47
CA LYS A 412 22.74 -16.80 -9.05
C LYS A 412 21.37 -16.29 -9.48
N TYR A 413 20.71 -15.45 -8.69
CA TYR A 413 19.31 -15.07 -8.90
C TYR A 413 19.12 -13.67 -9.49
N VAL A 414 20.15 -12.83 -9.51
CA VAL A 414 20.08 -11.50 -10.16
C VAL A 414 20.62 -11.58 -11.60
N PRO A 415 19.86 -11.16 -12.61
CA PRO A 415 20.29 -11.25 -14.00
C PRO A 415 21.36 -10.22 -14.39
N ASP A 416 22.19 -10.58 -15.38
CA ASP A 416 23.46 -9.90 -15.67
C ASP A 416 23.35 -8.46 -16.17
N HIS A 417 22.25 -8.06 -16.82
CA HIS A 417 22.04 -6.66 -17.22
C HIS A 417 21.91 -5.76 -15.98
N ALA A 418 21.27 -6.24 -14.90
CA ALA A 418 21.19 -5.50 -13.64
C ALA A 418 22.55 -5.40 -12.95
N LYS A 419 23.41 -6.42 -13.07
CA LYS A 419 24.80 -6.38 -12.59
C LYS A 419 25.67 -5.37 -13.35
N LYS A 420 25.37 -5.10 -14.63
CA LYS A 420 26.09 -4.14 -15.48
C LYS A 420 25.70 -2.68 -15.20
N VAL A 421 24.41 -2.38 -15.02
CA VAL A 421 23.91 -1.01 -14.72
C VAL A 421 24.50 -0.45 -13.42
N LEU A 422 24.78 -1.30 -12.43
CA LEU A 422 25.42 -0.90 -11.17
C LEU A 422 26.93 -0.61 -11.30
N LYS A 423 27.59 -1.09 -12.35
CA LYS A 423 29.03 -0.85 -12.60
C LYS A 423 29.30 0.46 -13.34
N THR A 424 28.34 0.97 -14.10
CA THR A 424 28.51 2.18 -14.92
C THR A 424 27.94 3.46 -14.27
N GLY A 425 27.20 3.35 -13.17
CA GLY A 425 26.62 4.49 -12.46
C GLY A 425 25.53 5.21 -13.29
N PRO A 426 24.65 6.00 -12.64
CA PRO A 426 23.49 6.60 -13.31
C PRO A 426 23.81 7.76 -14.29
N ASN A 427 25.03 7.87 -14.83
CA ASN A 427 25.45 9.07 -15.55
C ASN A 427 26.30 8.87 -16.82
N GLN A 428 26.28 7.70 -17.47
CA GLN A 428 27.05 7.48 -18.70
C GLN A 428 26.28 7.06 -19.96
N GLU A 429 24.94 7.14 -19.98
CA GLU A 429 24.16 6.98 -21.23
C GLU A 429 23.68 8.30 -21.85
N LYS A 430 24.30 9.42 -21.47
CA LYS A 430 24.24 10.67 -22.24
C LYS A 430 25.60 10.96 -22.85
N GLU A 431 26.02 10.15 -23.80
CA GLU A 431 26.91 10.54 -24.90
C GLU A 431 27.13 9.35 -25.86
N GLY A 432 26.56 9.45 -27.06
CA GLY A 432 27.07 8.76 -28.26
C GLY A 432 26.29 7.53 -28.75
N LEU A 433 25.16 7.74 -29.42
CA LEU A 433 24.97 7.58 -30.88
C LEU A 433 23.50 7.75 -31.27
#